data_AF-A0A4U3KNV2-F1
#
_entry.id   AF-A0A4U3KNV2-F1
#
_cell.length_a   1.000
_cell.length_b   1.000
_cell.length_c   1.000
_cell.angle_alpha   90.00
_cell.angle_beta   90.00
_cell.angle_gamma   90.00
#
_symmetry.space_group_name_H-M   'P 1'
#
loop_
_entity.id
_entity.type
_entity.pdbx_description
1 polymer ?
#
loop_
_entity_poly.entity_id
_entity_poly.type
_entity_poly.pdbx_seq_one_letter_code
_entity_poly.pdbx_strand_id
1 'polypeptide(L)'
;AHPANVLAAENAEDLLSHFWLDVYLWGEYPIAALNYLQEQGVAPTIKEGDLALLRSAKPDFLGINYYRTDTVAANPLDGVGIGKMNTTGEKGSETESGVPGLFKKVNNPYVERTNWDWAIDPQGLRIALRRLASRYQVPILITENGLGEYDTLTEDKQIHDTYRIDYLRSHIQAIQEAITDGVSVIGYCTWSYTDLL
;
A
#
# COMPACT_ATOMS: atom_id res chain seq x y z
N ALA A 1 19.90 2.52 -9.34
CA ALA A 1 19.31 1.21 -8.96
C ALA A 1 19.77 0.14 -9.95
N HIS A 2 19.92 -1.11 -9.52
CA HIS A 2 20.17 -2.24 -10.44
C HIS A 2 18.91 -2.49 -11.30
N PRO A 3 19.00 -2.61 -12.64
CA PRO A 3 17.82 -2.72 -13.51
C PRO A 3 16.83 -3.83 -13.11
N ALA A 4 17.33 -4.99 -12.65
CA ALA A 4 16.48 -6.08 -12.19
C ALA A 4 15.60 -5.69 -10.99
N ASN A 5 16.07 -4.81 -10.10
CA ASN A 5 15.26 -4.34 -8.97
C ASN A 5 14.22 -3.31 -9.42
N VAL A 6 14.50 -2.54 -10.47
CA VAL A 6 13.51 -1.63 -11.09
C VAL A 6 12.39 -2.46 -11.72
N LEU A 7 12.73 -3.48 -12.50
CA LEU A 7 11.74 -4.39 -13.09
C LEU A 7 10.92 -5.12 -12.00
N ALA A 8 11.54 -5.53 -10.91
CA ALA A 8 10.83 -6.12 -9.77
C ALA A 8 9.84 -5.13 -9.13
N ALA A 9 10.18 -3.84 -9.07
CA ALA A 9 9.27 -2.80 -8.60
C ALA A 9 8.08 -2.59 -9.55
N GLU A 10 8.29 -2.62 -10.87
CA GLU A 10 7.18 -2.57 -11.85
C GLU A 10 6.25 -3.79 -11.69
N ASN A 11 6.82 -5.00 -11.58
CA ASN A 11 6.04 -6.23 -11.36
C ASN A 11 5.25 -6.18 -10.06
N ALA A 12 5.85 -5.66 -8.98
CA ALA A 12 5.19 -5.54 -7.69
C ALA A 12 4.05 -4.51 -7.74
N GLU A 13 4.27 -3.33 -8.33
CA GLU A 13 3.23 -2.30 -8.44
C GLU A 13 2.07 -2.78 -9.33
N ASP A 14 2.36 -3.47 -10.43
CA ASP A 14 1.31 -4.03 -11.29
C ASP A 14 0.48 -5.10 -10.57
N LEU A 15 1.14 -6.05 -9.90
CA LEU A 15 0.46 -7.18 -9.27
C LEU A 15 -0.21 -6.82 -7.94
N LEU A 16 0.36 -5.90 -7.15
CA LEU A 16 -0.10 -5.55 -5.80
C LEU A 16 -0.98 -4.30 -5.76
N SER A 17 -0.87 -3.40 -6.76
CA SER A 17 -1.60 -2.13 -6.79
C SER A 17 -2.47 -2.01 -8.03
N HIS A 18 -1.88 -1.96 -9.23
CA HIS A 18 -2.62 -1.67 -10.47
C HIS A 18 -3.64 -2.76 -10.82
N PHE A 19 -3.43 -4.01 -10.40
CA PHE A 19 -4.38 -5.10 -10.65
C PHE A 19 -5.79 -4.79 -10.12
N TRP A 20 -5.90 -4.03 -9.02
CA TRP A 20 -7.18 -3.52 -8.50
C TRP A 20 -7.49 -2.13 -9.06
N LEU A 21 -6.53 -1.21 -9.00
CA LEU A 21 -6.76 0.19 -9.31
C LEU A 21 -7.13 0.43 -10.78
N ASP A 22 -6.49 -0.26 -11.72
CA ASP A 22 -6.84 -0.15 -13.14
C ASP A 22 -8.26 -0.68 -13.41
N VAL A 23 -8.71 -1.69 -12.67
CA VAL A 23 -10.09 -2.18 -12.77
C VAL A 23 -11.06 -1.13 -12.26
N TYR A 24 -10.78 -0.52 -11.11
CA TYR A 24 -11.65 0.50 -10.52
C TYR A 24 -11.76 1.74 -11.41
N LEU A 25 -10.66 2.20 -12.00
CA LEU A 25 -10.63 3.49 -12.70
C LEU A 25 -10.77 3.35 -14.22
N TRP A 26 -10.25 2.29 -14.81
CA TRP A 26 -10.28 2.06 -16.26
C TRP A 26 -11.21 0.92 -16.66
N GLY A 27 -11.46 -0.05 -15.78
CA GLY A 27 -12.24 -1.24 -16.10
C GLY A 27 -11.41 -2.27 -16.88
N GLU A 28 -10.09 -2.25 -16.71
CA GLU A 28 -9.13 -3.09 -17.41
C GLU A 28 -8.09 -3.65 -16.43
N TYR A 29 -7.53 -4.81 -16.74
CA TYR A 29 -6.44 -5.39 -15.96
C TYR A 29 -5.07 -4.99 -16.57
N PRO A 30 -4.02 -4.81 -15.75
CA PRO A 30 -2.66 -4.66 -16.26
C PRO A 30 -2.23 -5.89 -17.05
N ILE A 31 -1.66 -5.67 -18.24
CA ILE A 31 -1.34 -6.74 -19.20
C ILE A 31 -0.35 -7.76 -18.61
N ALA A 32 0.75 -7.28 -18.01
CA ALA A 32 1.80 -8.16 -17.49
C ALA A 32 1.29 -9.01 -16.31
N ALA A 33 0.57 -8.40 -15.36
CA ALA A 33 -0.01 -9.11 -14.23
C ALA A 33 -1.06 -10.14 -14.67
N LEU A 34 -1.96 -9.79 -15.59
CA LEU A 34 -2.99 -10.72 -16.08
C LEU A 34 -2.34 -11.91 -16.80
N ASN A 35 -1.37 -11.68 -17.68
CA ASN A 35 -0.65 -12.76 -18.37
C ASN A 35 0.05 -13.69 -17.38
N TYR A 36 0.73 -13.14 -16.38
CA TYR A 36 1.36 -13.94 -15.31
C TYR A 36 0.32 -14.84 -14.61
N LEU A 37 -0.82 -14.28 -14.19
CA LEU A 37 -1.87 -15.05 -13.53
C LEU A 37 -2.49 -16.12 -14.44
N GLN A 38 -2.55 -15.88 -15.75
CA GLN A 38 -3.00 -16.87 -16.74
C GLN A 38 -2.01 -18.03 -16.86
N GLU A 39 -0.71 -17.74 -16.92
CA GLU A 39 0.35 -18.76 -16.93
C GLU A 39 0.34 -19.60 -15.65
N GLN A 40 0.01 -18.99 -14.51
CA GLN A 40 -0.17 -19.69 -13.23
C GLN A 40 -1.51 -20.43 -13.11
N GLY A 41 -2.43 -20.28 -14.06
CA GLY A 41 -3.75 -20.92 -14.04
C GLY A 41 -4.70 -20.37 -12.97
N VAL A 42 -4.47 -19.15 -12.47
CA VAL A 42 -5.25 -18.50 -11.40
C VAL A 42 -5.89 -17.18 -11.83
N ALA A 43 -5.76 -16.79 -13.10
CA ALA A 43 -6.44 -15.62 -13.63
C ALA A 43 -7.98 -15.75 -13.55
N PRO A 44 -8.71 -14.63 -13.38
CA PRO A 44 -10.17 -14.65 -13.36
C PRO A 44 -10.74 -15.06 -14.73
N THR A 45 -11.85 -15.80 -14.72
CA THR A 45 -12.63 -16.06 -15.94
C THR A 45 -13.41 -14.81 -16.34
N ILE A 46 -13.03 -14.20 -17.46
CA ILE A 46 -13.70 -13.03 -18.03
C ILE A 46 -14.83 -13.52 -18.97
N LYS A 47 -16.07 -13.16 -18.66
CA LYS A 47 -17.24 -13.50 -19.47
C LYS A 47 -17.57 -12.39 -20.46
N GLU A 48 -18.41 -12.74 -21.43
CA GLU A 48 -19.00 -11.77 -22.35
C GLU A 48 -19.73 -10.67 -21.55
N GLY A 49 -19.38 -9.41 -21.82
CA GLY A 49 -19.97 -8.24 -21.16
C GLY A 49 -19.22 -7.73 -19.92
N ASP A 50 -18.36 -8.52 -19.27
CA ASP A 50 -17.70 -8.14 -18.01
C ASP A 50 -16.86 -6.87 -18.16
N LEU A 51 -15.94 -6.84 -19.13
CA LEU A 51 -15.08 -5.66 -19.35
C LEU A 51 -15.87 -4.44 -19.83
N ALA A 52 -16.99 -4.64 -20.55
CA ALA A 52 -17.84 -3.54 -20.95
C ALA A 52 -18.54 -2.91 -19.73
N LEU A 53 -19.03 -3.75 -18.81
CA LEU A 53 -19.62 -3.31 -17.55
C LEU A 53 -18.58 -2.57 -16.69
N LEU A 54 -17.40 -3.15 -16.48
CA LEU A 54 -16.33 -2.54 -15.69
C LEU A 54 -15.89 -1.18 -16.26
N ARG A 55 -15.73 -1.06 -17.58
CA ARG A 55 -15.39 0.22 -18.22
C ARG A 55 -16.46 1.29 -18.04
N SER A 56 -17.74 0.90 -17.95
CA SER A 56 -18.87 1.83 -17.84
C SER A 56 -19.06 2.42 -16.43
N ALA A 57 -18.51 1.76 -15.40
CA ALA A 57 -18.71 2.14 -13.99
C ALA A 57 -17.55 3.01 -13.47
N LYS A 58 -17.58 4.32 -13.74
CA LYS A 58 -16.53 5.26 -13.30
C LYS A 58 -16.85 5.84 -11.92
N PRO A 59 -15.94 5.75 -10.93
CA PRO A 59 -16.14 6.36 -9.61
C PRO A 59 -15.84 7.86 -9.62
N ASP A 60 -16.44 8.60 -8.69
CA ASP A 60 -16.17 10.04 -8.50
C ASP A 60 -14.85 10.33 -7.78
N PHE A 61 -14.36 9.37 -6.99
CA PHE A 61 -13.10 9.45 -6.25
C PHE A 61 -12.49 8.06 -6.03
N LEU A 62 -11.20 8.03 -5.73
CA LEU A 62 -10.50 6.83 -5.26
C LEU A 62 -10.35 6.88 -3.74
N GLY A 63 -10.92 5.89 -3.04
CA GLY A 63 -10.62 5.65 -1.63
C GLY A 63 -9.28 4.93 -1.49
N ILE A 64 -8.41 5.41 -0.58
CA ILE A 64 -7.15 4.71 -0.25
C ILE A 64 -6.97 4.48 1.24
N ASN A 65 -6.45 3.29 1.55
CA ASN A 65 -6.04 2.87 2.89
C ASN A 65 -4.51 2.81 2.86
N TYR A 66 -3.83 3.64 3.66
CA TYR A 66 -2.37 3.75 3.64
C TYR A 66 -1.78 3.54 5.02
N TYR A 67 -0.72 2.73 5.10
CA TYR A 67 0.03 2.51 6.34
C TYR A 67 1.54 2.53 6.13
N ARG A 68 2.00 1.91 5.04
CA ARG A 68 3.41 1.71 4.74
C ARG A 68 3.65 1.62 3.23
N THR A 69 4.90 1.82 2.83
CA THR A 69 5.42 1.34 1.55
C THR A 69 6.00 -0.06 1.68
N ASP A 70 6.17 -0.73 0.53
CA ASP A 70 7.00 -1.92 0.41
C ASP A 70 8.19 -1.60 -0.49
N THR A 71 9.41 -1.94 -0.05
CA THR A 71 10.59 -1.94 -0.92
C THR A 71 10.81 -3.36 -1.43
N VAL A 72 11.08 -3.49 -2.73
CA VAL A 72 11.28 -4.79 -3.36
C VAL A 72 12.62 -4.89 -4.08
N ALA A 73 13.06 -6.13 -4.29
CA ALA A 73 14.22 -6.48 -5.08
C ALA A 73 13.90 -7.65 -6.04
N ALA A 74 14.79 -7.88 -6.99
CA ALA A 74 14.70 -9.01 -7.90
C ALA A 74 14.63 -10.35 -7.14
N ASN A 75 13.80 -11.26 -7.63
CA ASN A 75 13.57 -12.57 -7.03
C ASN A 75 13.68 -13.66 -8.10
N PRO A 76 14.62 -14.61 -8.00
CA PRO A 76 14.77 -15.67 -9.00
C PRO A 76 13.57 -16.64 -8.98
N LEU A 77 13.48 -17.50 -9.99
CA LEU A 77 12.38 -18.47 -10.16
C LEU A 77 12.30 -19.50 -9.01
N ASP A 78 13.44 -19.83 -8.39
CA ASP A 78 13.58 -20.67 -7.20
C ASP A 78 13.73 -19.83 -5.92
N GLY A 79 13.33 -18.56 -5.98
CA GLY A 79 13.51 -17.59 -4.92
C GLY A 79 12.46 -17.62 -3.82
N VAL A 80 12.29 -16.48 -3.16
CA VAL A 80 11.46 -16.33 -1.96
C VAL A 80 9.98 -16.39 -2.32
N GLY A 81 9.25 -17.29 -1.65
CA GLY A 81 7.79 -17.41 -1.71
C GLY A 81 7.08 -16.69 -0.57
N ILE A 82 5.99 -17.29 -0.06
CA ILE A 82 5.23 -16.72 1.06
C ILE A 82 6.06 -16.77 2.35
N GLY A 83 6.24 -15.61 2.97
CA GLY A 83 6.91 -15.46 4.26
C GLY A 83 5.96 -15.46 5.44
N LYS A 84 6.53 -15.45 6.66
CA LYS A 84 5.80 -15.31 7.91
C LYS A 84 5.63 -13.83 8.25
N MET A 85 4.38 -13.43 8.53
CA MET A 85 4.07 -12.09 9.02
C MET A 85 4.42 -11.94 10.50
N ASN A 86 4.85 -10.75 10.90
CA ASN A 86 4.90 -10.37 12.31
C ASN A 86 3.49 -10.11 12.82
N THR A 87 3.00 -10.99 13.69
CA THR A 87 1.67 -10.89 14.33
C THR A 87 1.77 -10.73 15.84
N THR A 88 2.98 -10.52 16.38
CA THR A 88 3.25 -10.51 17.83
C THR A 88 3.69 -9.15 18.35
N GLY A 89 4.11 -8.23 17.46
CA GLY A 89 4.75 -6.98 17.87
C GLY A 89 6.23 -7.18 18.26
N GLU A 90 6.80 -8.37 18.06
CA GLU A 90 8.23 -8.59 18.25
C GLU A 90 8.99 -8.13 17.00
N LYS A 91 9.56 -6.92 17.07
CA LYS A 91 10.28 -6.30 15.96
C LYS A 91 11.40 -7.21 15.43
N GLY A 92 11.44 -7.38 14.11
CA GLY A 92 12.40 -8.25 13.42
C GLY A 92 11.93 -9.69 13.25
N SER A 93 10.68 -10.01 13.59
CA SER A 93 10.13 -11.37 13.46
C SER A 93 9.49 -11.66 12.09
N GLU A 94 9.27 -10.63 11.25
CA GLU A 94 8.85 -10.79 9.86
C GLU A 94 9.97 -11.44 9.03
N THR A 95 9.61 -12.39 8.15
CA THR A 95 10.55 -12.98 7.19
C THR A 95 10.34 -12.41 5.79
N GLU A 96 11.35 -12.51 4.92
CA GLU A 96 11.19 -12.15 3.50
C GLU A 96 9.97 -12.88 2.90
N SER A 97 9.21 -12.15 2.10
CA SER A 97 8.07 -12.67 1.34
C SER A 97 8.14 -12.14 -0.09
N GLY A 98 7.63 -12.91 -1.04
CA GLY A 98 7.70 -12.54 -2.44
C GLY A 98 6.94 -13.50 -3.34
N VAL A 99 7.09 -13.24 -4.63
CA VAL A 99 6.62 -14.10 -5.71
C VAL A 99 7.84 -14.52 -6.54
N PRO A 100 8.23 -15.80 -6.53
CA PRO A 100 9.38 -16.27 -7.30
C PRO A 100 9.27 -15.87 -8.78
N GLY A 101 10.36 -15.38 -9.34
CA GLY A 101 10.43 -14.87 -10.71
C GLY A 101 9.95 -13.42 -10.91
N LEU A 102 9.26 -12.81 -9.94
CA LEU A 102 8.75 -11.44 -10.06
C LEU A 102 9.46 -10.46 -9.14
N PHE A 103 9.29 -10.62 -7.83
CA PHE A 103 9.83 -9.71 -6.82
C PHE A 103 9.88 -10.37 -5.45
N LYS A 104 10.70 -9.83 -4.55
CA LYS A 104 10.66 -10.12 -3.12
C LYS A 104 10.73 -8.83 -2.32
N LYS A 105 10.01 -8.77 -1.20
CA LYS A 105 10.08 -7.67 -0.26
C LYS A 105 11.40 -7.72 0.49
N VAL A 106 12.00 -6.55 0.66
CA VAL A 106 13.24 -6.36 1.41
C VAL A 106 13.09 -5.16 2.35
N ASN A 107 13.84 -5.20 3.46
CA ASN A 107 13.84 -4.09 4.39
C ASN A 107 14.39 -2.83 3.73
N ASN A 108 13.68 -1.71 3.90
CA ASN A 108 14.17 -0.40 3.52
C ASN A 108 15.03 0.17 4.67
N PRO A 109 16.37 0.29 4.52
CA PRO A 109 17.24 0.74 5.61
C PRO A 109 17.13 2.26 5.87
N TYR A 110 16.33 2.99 5.10
CA TYR A 110 16.20 4.45 5.19
C TYR A 110 14.95 4.92 5.93
N VAL A 111 14.11 4.00 6.39
CA VAL A 111 12.87 4.31 7.12
C VAL A 111 12.79 3.48 8.40
N GLU A 112 12.21 4.08 9.44
CA GLU A 112 11.90 3.38 10.68
C GLU A 112 10.79 2.35 10.47
N ARG A 113 10.67 1.43 11.43
CA ARG A 113 9.62 0.41 11.43
C ARG A 113 8.92 0.33 12.78
N THR A 114 7.62 0.05 12.75
CA THR A 114 6.82 -0.26 13.94
C THR A 114 7.33 -1.53 14.62
N ASN A 115 6.77 -1.84 15.80
CA ASN A 115 6.99 -3.13 16.48
C ASN A 115 6.52 -4.33 15.64
N TRP A 116 5.61 -4.12 14.68
CA TRP A 116 5.14 -5.11 13.72
C TRP A 116 5.93 -5.14 12.39
N ASP A 117 7.12 -4.55 12.36
CA ASP A 117 7.98 -4.45 11.17
C ASP A 117 7.40 -3.63 10.00
N TRP A 118 6.31 -2.89 10.22
CA TRP A 118 5.74 -2.02 9.17
C TRP A 118 6.55 -0.75 9.03
N ALA A 119 6.91 -0.37 7.80
CA ALA A 119 7.61 0.89 7.55
C ALA A 119 6.76 2.09 7.99
N ILE A 120 7.38 3.00 8.75
CA ILE A 120 6.81 4.30 9.08
C ILE A 120 7.31 5.27 8.02
N ASP A 121 6.54 5.41 6.95
CA ASP A 121 6.95 6.14 5.75
C ASP A 121 5.89 7.18 5.33
N PRO A 122 5.86 8.38 5.96
CA PRO A 122 4.95 9.45 5.54
C PRO A 122 5.27 9.96 4.12
N GLN A 123 6.54 9.92 3.69
CA GLN A 123 6.91 10.36 2.35
C GLN A 123 6.37 9.40 1.28
N GLY A 124 6.28 8.12 1.60
CA GLY A 124 5.59 7.11 0.81
C GLY A 124 4.12 7.45 0.53
N LEU A 125 3.40 8.07 1.48
CA LEU A 125 2.03 8.53 1.26
C LEU A 125 1.99 9.63 0.20
N ARG A 126 2.89 10.62 0.27
CA ARG A 126 3.01 11.67 -0.75
C ARG A 126 3.34 11.08 -2.12
N ILE A 127 4.24 10.09 -2.18
CA ILE A 127 4.59 9.38 -3.42
C ILE A 127 3.36 8.67 -4.00
N ALA A 128 2.63 7.91 -3.18
CA ALA A 128 1.43 7.20 -3.60
C ALA A 128 0.36 8.18 -4.14
N LEU A 129 0.06 9.24 -3.39
CA LEU A 129 -0.89 10.28 -3.80
C LEU A 129 -0.52 10.89 -5.15
N ARG A 130 0.76 11.21 -5.38
CA ARG A 130 1.25 11.72 -6.67
C ARG A 130 1.11 10.71 -7.80
N ARG A 131 1.48 9.44 -7.56
CA ARG A 131 1.35 8.37 -8.58
C ARG A 131 -0.11 8.23 -9.00
N LEU A 132 -1.00 8.10 -8.02
CA LEU A 132 -2.44 7.91 -8.25
C LEU A 132 -3.07 9.12 -8.96
N ALA A 133 -2.76 10.33 -8.52
CA ALA A 133 -3.26 11.55 -9.17
C ALA A 133 -2.76 11.67 -10.61
N SER A 134 -1.47 11.41 -10.85
CA SER A 134 -0.90 11.47 -12.21
C SER A 134 -1.47 10.40 -13.13
N ARG A 135 -1.72 9.19 -12.61
CA ARG A 135 -2.19 8.05 -13.40
C ARG A 135 -3.68 8.13 -13.71
N TYR A 136 -4.52 8.45 -12.72
CA TYR A 136 -5.97 8.32 -12.85
C TYR A 136 -6.73 9.64 -12.90
N GLN A 137 -6.12 10.75 -12.48
CA GLN A 137 -6.70 12.10 -12.51
C GLN A 137 -8.09 12.22 -11.85
N VAL A 138 -8.34 11.45 -10.79
CA VAL A 138 -9.54 11.59 -9.94
C VAL A 138 -9.18 12.09 -8.54
N PRO A 139 -10.13 12.72 -7.82
CA PRO A 139 -9.96 13.03 -6.40
C PRO A 139 -9.67 11.79 -5.55
N ILE A 140 -8.94 11.98 -4.45
CA ILE A 140 -8.56 10.90 -3.52
C ILE A 140 -9.12 11.18 -2.14
N LEU A 141 -9.84 10.20 -1.58
CA LEU A 141 -10.23 10.17 -0.17
C LEU A 141 -9.31 9.20 0.56
N ILE A 142 -8.55 9.68 1.54
CA ILE A 142 -7.77 8.79 2.41
C ILE A 142 -8.73 8.23 3.44
N THR A 143 -9.18 7.00 3.22
CA THR A 143 -10.21 6.33 4.02
C THR A 143 -9.66 5.68 5.27
N GLU A 144 -8.36 5.43 5.33
CA GLU A 144 -7.71 4.81 6.49
C GLU A 144 -6.21 5.13 6.56
N ASN A 145 -5.75 5.61 7.71
CA ASN A 145 -4.34 5.72 8.09
C ASN A 145 -4.23 5.86 9.61
N GLY A 146 -3.29 5.15 10.24
CA GLY A 146 -3.15 5.19 11.69
C GLY A 146 -1.96 4.37 12.20
N LEU A 147 -1.81 4.37 13.53
CA LEU A 147 -0.76 3.61 14.21
C LEU A 147 -1.36 2.80 15.36
N GLY A 148 -1.25 1.48 15.26
CA GLY A 148 -1.50 0.56 16.37
C GLY A 148 -0.26 0.47 17.28
N GLU A 149 -0.48 0.51 18.59
CA GLU A 149 0.55 0.26 19.61
C GLU A 149 -0.10 -0.25 20.90
N TYR A 150 0.70 -0.69 21.87
CA TYR A 150 0.26 -1.10 23.19
C TYR A 150 0.11 0.12 24.12
N ASP A 151 -1.04 0.78 24.01
CA ASP A 151 -1.37 1.90 24.89
C ASP A 151 -1.47 1.47 26.36
N THR A 152 -0.96 2.30 27.27
CA THR A 152 -1.01 2.04 28.72
C THR A 152 -1.87 3.08 29.42
N LEU A 153 -2.92 2.63 30.10
CA LEU A 153 -3.76 3.48 30.95
C LEU A 153 -3.03 3.83 32.24
N THR A 154 -2.76 5.11 32.45
CA THR A 154 -2.12 5.62 33.66
C THR A 154 -3.08 5.61 34.86
N GLU A 155 -2.55 5.74 36.07
CA GLU A 155 -3.34 5.76 37.31
C GLU A 155 -4.37 6.90 37.35
N ASP A 156 -4.08 8.03 36.71
CA ASP A 156 -4.98 9.17 36.56
C ASP A 156 -5.96 9.05 35.38
N LYS A 157 -6.08 7.85 34.81
CA LYS A 157 -6.99 7.50 33.70
C LYS A 157 -6.71 8.26 32.41
N GLN A 158 -5.44 8.46 32.09
CA GLN A 158 -5.00 9.07 30.83
C GLN A 158 -4.23 8.06 29.97
N ILE A 159 -4.15 8.36 28.67
CA ILE A 159 -3.28 7.68 27.71
C ILE A 159 -2.29 8.73 27.20
N HIS A 160 -1.01 8.38 27.18
CA HIS A 160 0.07 9.26 26.71
C HIS A 160 0.66 8.71 25.41
N ASP A 161 -0.07 8.86 24.31
CA ASP A 161 0.22 8.26 23.00
C ASP A 161 0.95 9.20 22.04
N THR A 162 2.00 9.88 22.51
CA THR A 162 2.80 10.81 21.69
C THR A 162 3.31 10.16 20.40
N TYR A 163 3.63 8.87 20.42
CA TYR A 163 4.01 8.09 19.22
C TYR A 163 2.93 8.11 18.13
N ARG A 164 1.66 8.02 18.51
CA ARG A 164 0.52 8.07 17.57
C ARG A 164 0.33 9.48 17.03
N ILE A 165 0.41 10.48 17.90
CA ILE A 165 0.34 11.89 17.50
C ILE A 165 1.45 12.22 16.49
N ASP A 166 2.68 11.76 16.74
CA ASP A 166 3.83 12.01 15.85
C ASP A 166 3.66 11.31 14.48
N TYR A 167 3.19 10.06 14.48
CA TYR A 167 2.86 9.33 13.26
C TYR A 167 1.82 10.09 12.43
N LEU A 168 0.67 10.44 13.02
CA LEU A 168 -0.41 11.14 12.33
C LEU A 168 0.05 12.52 11.83
N ARG A 169 0.79 13.28 12.66
CA ARG A 169 1.32 14.59 12.29
C ARG A 169 2.18 14.52 11.03
N SER A 170 3.11 13.56 10.97
CA SER A 170 4.00 13.41 9.82
C SER A 170 3.27 13.01 8.53
N HIS A 171 2.23 12.17 8.63
CA HIS A 171 1.41 11.79 7.47
C HIS A 171 0.53 12.94 6.99
N ILE A 172 -0.06 13.72 7.90
CA ILE A 172 -0.84 14.92 7.56
C ILE A 172 0.05 15.97 6.86
N GLN A 173 1.30 16.13 7.29
CA GLN A 173 2.26 16.98 6.60
C GLN A 173 2.53 16.50 5.18
N ALA A 174 2.75 15.19 4.97
CA ALA A 174 2.92 14.62 3.64
C ALA A 174 1.67 14.78 2.73
N ILE A 175 0.47 14.71 3.30
CA ILE A 175 -0.79 15.00 2.60
C ILE A 175 -0.82 16.47 2.16
N GLN A 176 -0.48 17.40 3.05
CA GLN A 176 -0.42 18.84 2.71
C GLN A 176 0.59 19.12 1.59
N GLU A 177 1.75 18.46 1.63
CA GLU A 177 2.74 18.54 0.55
C GLU A 177 2.20 17.97 -0.78
N ALA A 178 1.48 16.85 -0.75
CA ALA A 178 0.85 16.29 -1.95
C ALA A 178 -0.24 17.22 -2.53
N ILE A 179 -1.03 17.87 -1.67
CA ILE A 179 -2.00 18.90 -2.09
C ILE A 179 -1.24 20.07 -2.75
N THR A 180 -0.11 20.47 -2.19
CA THR A 180 0.76 21.52 -2.76
C THR A 180 1.34 21.10 -4.11
N ASP A 181 1.62 19.82 -4.32
CA ASP A 181 2.05 19.24 -5.60
C ASP A 181 0.92 19.18 -6.65
N GLY A 182 -0.32 19.51 -6.29
CA GLY A 182 -1.49 19.52 -7.17
C GLY A 182 -2.42 18.32 -7.03
N VAL A 183 -2.23 17.45 -6.03
CA VAL A 183 -3.14 16.32 -5.79
C VAL A 183 -4.46 16.80 -5.18
N SER A 184 -5.59 16.36 -5.73
CA SER A 184 -6.92 16.63 -5.16
C SER A 184 -7.26 15.64 -4.05
N VAL A 185 -6.85 15.92 -2.82
CA VAL A 185 -7.25 15.16 -1.63
C VAL A 185 -8.54 15.75 -1.04
N ILE A 186 -9.60 14.95 -0.92
CA ILE A 186 -10.94 15.42 -0.49
C ILE A 186 -11.26 15.09 0.97
N GLY A 187 -10.43 14.31 1.65
CA GLY A 187 -10.60 14.01 3.06
C GLY A 187 -9.52 13.08 3.60
N TYR A 188 -9.45 13.01 4.93
CA TYR A 188 -8.54 12.15 5.68
C TYR A 188 -9.27 11.56 6.89
N CYS A 189 -9.40 10.23 6.91
CA CYS A 189 -10.04 9.47 7.96
C CYS A 189 -8.97 8.72 8.76
N THR A 190 -8.74 9.15 10.01
CA THR A 190 -7.83 8.45 10.93
C THR A 190 -8.39 7.10 11.32
N TRP A 191 -7.53 6.10 11.38
CA TRP A 191 -7.86 4.79 11.93
C TRP A 191 -7.29 4.63 13.34
N SER A 192 -8.11 4.54 14.38
CA SER A 192 -9.58 4.56 14.43
C SER A 192 -10.10 5.61 15.42
N TYR A 193 -11.42 5.82 15.44
CA TYR A 193 -12.04 6.76 16.36
C TYR A 193 -12.00 6.28 17.83
N THR A 194 -12.29 5.01 18.05
CA THR A 194 -12.10 4.31 19.33
C THR A 194 -11.30 3.04 19.07
N ASP A 195 -10.74 2.47 20.13
CA ASP A 195 -10.23 1.10 20.10
C ASP A 195 -11.31 0.14 19.59
N LEU A 196 -10.87 -0.88 18.86
CA LEU A 196 -11.72 -1.88 18.23
C LEU A 196 -10.92 -3.18 17.99
N LEU A 197 -11.64 -4.31 17.94
CA LEU A 197 -11.19 -5.64 17.53
C LEU A 197 -12.36 -6.38 16.88
#